data_AF-A0A8X6TAK2-F1
#
_entry.id   AF-A0A8X6TAK2-F1
#
_cell.length_a   1.000
_cell.length_b   1.000
_cell.length_c   1.000
_cell.angle_alpha   90.00
_cell.angle_beta   90.00
_cell.angle_gamma   90.00
#
_symmetry.space_group_name_H-M   'P 1'
#
loop_
_entity.id
_entity.type
_entity.pdbx_description
1 polymer ?
#
loop_
_entity_poly.entity_id
_entity_poly.type
_entity_poly.pdbx_seq_one_letter_code
_entity_poly.pdbx_strand_id
1 'polypeptide(L)'
;MLYVASILYAPALALSAVTGLSKWSSVFLIGFACTFYSTIGGMKAVLWTDLFQALIMFSAALAVSIKGTMDIGGLSKVWSIAKEGERIQFFNFDPDPTVRHTFWTQVVGGFFTYFALHANQAQIQRLLTVRSLKVSQIASFSALVLQTSLNILLCFVGIVIYANLSKCDPILRSEETNIHQADQILPYFVVTSLAVISGLPGLFVAGVFSASLSSVSSAINSLAAVTIEDFLSPICFHKLSEKWVTTFTKATALSYGIICIFLTFIVDQGGGILSFCLMLFNVAGGPTLGLFSLGILFRRTTSKV
;
A
#
# COMPACT_ATOMS: atom_id res chain seq x y z
N MET A 1 2.48 0.01 13.10
CA MET A 1 3.60 0.92 12.75
C MET A 1 4.57 0.32 11.75
N LEU A 2 5.14 -0.87 11.97
CA LEU A 2 6.07 -1.49 11.01
C LEU A 2 5.50 -1.59 9.58
N TYR A 3 4.24 -1.98 9.42
CA TYR A 3 3.54 -1.96 8.13
C TYR A 3 3.55 -0.58 7.45
N VAL A 4 3.31 0.49 8.21
CA VAL A 4 3.28 1.87 7.72
C VAL A 4 4.68 2.32 7.29
N ALA A 5 5.71 1.92 8.04
CA ALA A 5 7.10 2.19 7.71
C ALA A 5 7.54 1.50 6.41
N SER A 6 7.03 0.30 6.14
CA SER A 6 7.26 -0.41 4.88
C SER A 6 6.60 0.27 3.68
N ILE A 7 5.40 0.82 3.86
CA ILE A 7 4.74 1.61 2.82
C ILE A 7 5.54 2.87 2.50
N LEU A 8 6.15 3.50 3.50
CA LEU A 8 6.96 4.72 3.31
C LEU A 8 8.26 4.47 2.53
N TYR A 9 8.76 3.23 2.53
CA TYR A 9 10.04 2.87 1.90
C TYR A 9 9.95 2.80 0.36
N ALA A 10 8.88 2.23 -0.19
CA ALA A 10 8.67 2.12 -1.64
C ALA A 10 8.73 3.46 -2.42
N PRO A 11 8.04 4.55 -1.99
CA PRO A 11 8.14 5.84 -2.68
C PRO A 11 9.52 6.47 -2.50
N ALA A 12 10.26 6.16 -1.42
CA ALA A 12 11.63 6.64 -1.23
C ALA A 12 12.59 6.01 -2.24
N LEU A 13 12.42 4.72 -2.54
CA LEU A 13 13.15 4.06 -3.63
C LEU A 13 12.82 4.67 -4.98
N ALA A 14 11.54 4.90 -5.27
CA ALA A 14 11.10 5.53 -6.52
C ALA A 14 11.67 6.95 -6.67
N LEU A 15 11.60 7.77 -5.62
CA LEU A 15 12.12 9.13 -5.62
C LEU A 15 13.64 9.15 -5.76
N SER A 16 14.36 8.31 -5.02
CA SER A 16 15.82 8.19 -5.09
C SER A 16 16.29 7.79 -6.50
N ALA A 17 15.61 6.82 -7.13
CA ALA A 17 15.93 6.39 -8.48
C ALA A 17 15.74 7.50 -9.53
N VAL A 18 14.68 8.31 -9.41
CA VAL A 18 14.35 9.34 -10.42
C VAL A 18 15.13 10.63 -10.22
N THR A 19 15.43 11.00 -8.97
CA THR A 19 16.09 12.28 -8.65
C THR A 19 17.60 12.14 -8.44
N GLY A 20 18.12 10.93 -8.25
CA GLY A 20 19.50 10.69 -7.84
C GLY A 20 19.80 11.08 -6.39
N LEU A 21 18.77 11.44 -5.60
CA LEU A 21 18.94 11.72 -4.17
C LEU A 21 19.35 10.47 -3.40
N SER A 22 20.07 10.67 -2.30
CA SER A 22 20.38 9.57 -1.38
C SER A 22 19.07 8.95 -0.86
N LYS A 23 19.06 7.62 -0.72
CA LYS A 23 17.91 6.86 -0.19
C LYS A 23 17.36 7.47 1.10
N TRP A 24 18.25 7.83 2.03
CA TRP A 24 17.87 8.43 3.32
C TRP A 24 17.28 9.82 3.17
N SER A 25 17.83 10.67 2.29
CA SER A 25 17.23 11.97 1.98
C SER A 25 15.81 11.82 1.45
N SER A 26 15.58 10.83 0.58
CA SER A 26 14.24 10.52 0.07
C SER A 26 13.29 10.04 1.18
N VAL A 27 13.74 9.16 2.07
CA VAL A 27 12.94 8.70 3.23
C VAL A 27 12.55 9.87 4.13
N PHE A 28 13.49 10.76 4.48
CA PHE A 28 13.20 11.92 5.33
C PHE A 28 12.23 12.90 4.67
N LEU A 29 12.43 13.21 3.38
CA LEU A 29 11.59 14.15 2.65
C LEU A 29 10.15 13.64 2.54
N ILE A 30 9.99 12.37 2.17
CA ILE A 30 8.67 11.73 2.04
C ILE A 30 8.02 11.56 3.40
N GLY A 31 8.77 11.06 4.39
CA GLY A 31 8.30 10.89 5.75
C GLY A 31 7.82 12.18 6.39
N PHE A 32 8.58 13.27 6.21
CA PHE A 32 8.19 14.59 6.68
C PHE A 32 6.93 15.09 5.98
N ALA A 33 6.86 15.00 4.65
CA ALA A 33 5.69 15.40 3.89
C ALA A 33 4.44 14.61 4.30
N CYS A 34 4.55 13.29 4.44
CA CYS A 34 3.48 12.41 4.91
C CYS A 34 3.02 12.78 6.33
N THR A 35 3.97 12.95 7.25
CA THR A 35 3.67 13.27 8.65
C THR A 35 2.99 14.63 8.79
N PHE A 36 3.53 15.65 8.12
CA PHE A 36 2.99 17.00 8.13
C PHE A 36 1.56 17.02 7.59
N TYR A 37 1.34 16.40 6.43
CA TYR A 37 0.03 16.30 5.81
C TYR A 37 -0.99 15.56 6.70
N SER A 38 -0.59 14.42 7.27
CA SER A 38 -1.46 13.60 8.13
C SER A 38 -1.80 14.28 9.45
N THR A 39 -0.93 15.15 9.95
CA THR A 39 -1.16 15.89 11.20
C THR A 39 -2.15 17.05 11.02
N ILE A 40 -2.17 17.66 9.83
CA ILE A 40 -3.03 18.83 9.54
C ILE A 40 -4.37 18.38 8.96
N GLY A 41 -4.36 17.34 8.14
CA GLY A 41 -5.52 16.84 7.41
C GLY A 41 -6.50 16.12 8.34
N GLY A 42 -7.57 16.81 8.75
CA GLY A 42 -8.73 16.13 9.33
C GLY A 42 -9.35 15.15 8.32
N MET A 43 -10.13 14.18 8.80
CA MET A 43 -10.70 13.11 7.97
C MET A 43 -11.36 13.56 6.66
N LYS A 44 -12.07 14.71 6.65
CA LYS A 44 -12.65 15.26 5.43
C LYS A 44 -11.61 15.64 4.37
N ALA A 45 -10.51 16.28 4.79
CA ALA A 45 -9.44 16.68 3.88
C ALA A 45 -8.72 15.45 3.31
N VAL A 46 -8.49 14.44 4.16
CA VAL A 46 -7.86 13.17 3.77
C VAL A 46 -8.70 12.45 2.70
N LEU A 47 -10.02 12.38 2.88
CA LEU A 47 -10.90 11.76 1.90
C LEU A 47 -10.86 12.45 0.52
N TRP A 48 -10.77 13.79 0.50
CA TRP A 48 -10.67 14.53 -0.77
C TRP A 48 -9.33 14.28 -1.46
N THR A 49 -8.22 14.28 -0.73
CA THR A 49 -6.92 14.00 -1.35
C THR A 49 -6.79 12.56 -1.80
N ASP A 50 -7.35 11.60 -1.06
CA ASP A 50 -7.35 10.19 -1.43
C ASP A 50 -8.01 9.97 -2.80
N LEU A 51 -9.08 10.72 -3.10
CA LEU A 51 -9.73 10.68 -4.41
C LEU A 51 -8.79 11.11 -5.54
N PHE A 52 -8.11 12.26 -5.39
CA PHE A 52 -7.16 12.73 -6.39
C PHE A 52 -5.95 11.80 -6.51
N GLN A 53 -5.45 11.28 -5.38
CA GLN A 53 -4.34 10.34 -5.32
C GLN A 53 -4.66 9.05 -6.07
N ALA A 54 -5.88 8.51 -5.93
CA ALA A 54 -6.32 7.35 -6.69
C ALA A 54 -6.25 7.61 -8.21
N LEU A 55 -6.72 8.77 -8.69
CA LEU A 55 -6.64 9.12 -10.12
C LEU A 55 -5.18 9.19 -10.62
N ILE A 56 -4.27 9.73 -9.81
CA ILE A 56 -2.84 9.80 -10.14
C ILE A 56 -2.22 8.40 -10.19
N MET A 57 -2.61 7.50 -9.27
CA MET A 57 -2.15 6.12 -9.26
C MET A 57 -2.57 5.37 -10.54
N PHE A 58 -3.83 5.52 -10.94
CA PHE A 58 -4.33 4.91 -12.18
C PHE A 58 -3.63 5.48 -13.42
N SER A 59 -3.45 6.80 -13.50
CA SER A 59 -2.79 7.42 -14.65
C SER A 59 -1.32 7.04 -14.75
N ALA A 60 -0.60 6.96 -13.62
CA ALA A 60 0.78 6.49 -13.59
C ALA A 60 0.90 5.03 -14.07
N ALA A 61 0.06 4.14 -13.56
CA ALA A 61 0.08 2.72 -13.95
C ALA A 61 -0.30 2.52 -15.43
N LEU A 62 -1.28 3.27 -15.94
CA LEU A 62 -1.65 3.25 -17.36
C LEU A 62 -0.53 3.79 -18.24
N ALA A 63 0.09 4.90 -17.87
CA ALA A 63 1.16 5.51 -18.65
C ALA A 63 2.36 4.57 -18.79
N VAL A 64 2.78 3.93 -17.69
CA VAL A 64 3.85 2.91 -17.70
C VAL A 64 3.47 1.71 -18.56
N SER A 65 2.23 1.21 -18.42
CA SER A 65 1.73 0.07 -19.19
C SER A 65 1.71 0.33 -20.70
N ILE A 66 1.16 1.47 -21.11
CA ILE A 66 0.99 1.85 -22.52
C ILE A 66 2.37 2.02 -23.16
N LYS A 67 3.23 2.84 -22.55
CA LYS A 67 4.57 3.13 -23.09
C LYS A 67 5.40 1.85 -23.18
N GLY A 68 5.48 1.07 -22.09
CA GLY A 68 6.27 -0.16 -22.08
C GLY A 68 5.75 -1.21 -23.08
N THR A 69 4.45 -1.21 -23.38
CA THR A 69 3.88 -2.06 -24.43
C THR A 69 4.26 -1.58 -25.83
N MET A 70 4.28 -0.26 -26.06
CA MET A 70 4.67 0.33 -27.34
C MET A 70 6.13 0.03 -27.68
N ASP A 71 7.03 0.07 -26.69
CA ASP A 71 8.47 -0.20 -26.90
C ASP A 71 8.75 -1.60 -27.45
N ILE A 72 7.96 -2.59 -27.05
CA ILE A 72 8.10 -3.98 -27.49
C ILE A 72 7.48 -4.21 -28.87
N GLY A 73 6.60 -3.31 -29.33
CA GLY A 73 5.85 -3.44 -30.57
C GLY A 73 4.43 -3.98 -30.38
N GLY A 74 3.84 -3.85 -29.19
CA GLY A 74 2.42 -4.09 -28.94
C GLY A 74 2.08 -5.23 -27.98
N LEU A 75 0.80 -5.29 -27.60
CA LEU A 75 0.26 -6.21 -26.58
C LEU A 75 0.50 -7.68 -26.90
N SER A 76 0.37 -8.07 -28.18
CA SER A 76 0.54 -9.46 -28.60
C SER A 76 1.94 -9.99 -28.29
N LYS A 77 2.97 -9.15 -28.48
CA LYS A 77 4.36 -9.53 -28.25
C LYS A 77 4.74 -9.51 -26.78
N VAL A 78 4.18 -8.59 -25.99
CA VAL A 78 4.26 -8.65 -24.52
C VAL A 78 3.72 -9.99 -24.02
N TRP A 79 2.55 -10.40 -24.53
CA TRP A 79 1.91 -11.65 -24.13
C TRP A 79 2.70 -12.90 -24.54
N SER A 80 3.25 -12.93 -25.75
CA SER A 80 4.05 -14.06 -26.23
C SER A 80 5.31 -14.24 -25.38
N ILE A 81 6.05 -13.16 -25.12
CA ILE A 81 7.27 -13.19 -24.30
C ILE A 81 6.95 -13.64 -22.87
N ALA A 82 5.85 -13.14 -22.29
CA ALA A 82 5.43 -13.54 -20.95
C ALA A 82 5.04 -15.03 -20.87
N LYS A 83 4.42 -15.55 -21.93
CA LYS A 83 4.07 -16.97 -22.02
C LYS A 83 5.29 -17.86 -22.21
N GLU A 84 6.23 -17.48 -23.07
CA GLU A 84 7.51 -18.17 -23.27
C GLU A 84 8.35 -18.17 -21.98
N GLY A 85 8.30 -17.08 -21.21
CA GLY A 85 8.95 -16.96 -19.91
C GLY A 85 8.21 -17.61 -18.74
N GLU A 86 7.15 -18.40 -19.01
CA GLU A 86 6.32 -19.09 -18.02
C GLU A 86 5.74 -18.17 -16.92
N ARG A 87 5.55 -16.87 -17.21
CA ARG A 87 5.03 -15.89 -16.26
C ARG A 87 3.50 -15.82 -16.20
N ILE A 88 2.81 -16.47 -17.13
CA ILE A 88 1.35 -16.50 -17.22
C ILE A 88 0.84 -17.84 -16.68
N GLN A 89 0.54 -17.88 -15.38
CA GLN A 89 0.00 -19.05 -14.70
C GLN A 89 -1.31 -18.69 -13.99
N PHE A 90 -2.44 -19.01 -14.61
CA PHE A 90 -3.77 -18.65 -14.06
C PHE A 90 -4.29 -19.66 -13.03
N PHE A 91 -4.02 -20.94 -13.24
CA PHE A 91 -4.73 -22.03 -12.58
C PHE A 91 -3.76 -23.06 -12.00
N ASN A 92 -2.96 -22.63 -11.03
CA ASN A 92 -2.16 -23.55 -10.23
C ASN A 92 -3.01 -24.12 -9.07
N PHE A 93 -3.59 -25.32 -9.27
CA PHE A 93 -4.47 -25.98 -8.29
C PHE A 93 -3.73 -26.89 -7.29
N ASP A 94 -2.40 -26.77 -7.20
CA ASP A 94 -1.60 -27.52 -6.22
C ASP A 94 -2.12 -27.28 -4.78
N PRO A 95 -2.53 -28.34 -4.05
CA PRO A 95 -3.01 -28.21 -2.67
C PRO A 95 -1.88 -28.04 -1.64
N ASP A 96 -0.60 -28.10 -2.04
CA ASP A 96 0.53 -27.93 -1.13
C ASP A 96 0.52 -26.53 -0.48
N PRO A 97 0.35 -26.43 0.85
CA PRO A 97 0.30 -25.15 1.56
C PRO A 97 1.65 -24.45 1.64
N THR A 98 2.76 -25.11 1.28
CA THR A 98 4.10 -24.50 1.24
C THR A 98 4.32 -23.67 -0.03
N VAL A 99 3.53 -23.92 -1.08
CA VAL A 99 3.60 -23.17 -2.32
C VAL A 99 2.95 -21.80 -2.14
N ARG A 100 3.77 -20.76 -2.30
CA ARG A 100 3.41 -19.37 -1.97
C ARG A 100 2.17 -18.85 -2.68
N HIS A 101 1.97 -19.23 -3.94
CA HIS A 101 0.88 -18.74 -4.78
C HIS A 101 0.22 -19.91 -5.52
N THR A 102 -0.91 -20.37 -5.00
CA THR A 102 -1.80 -21.37 -5.60
C THR A 102 -3.22 -20.80 -5.62
N PHE A 103 -4.10 -21.43 -6.38
CA PHE A 103 -5.52 -21.09 -6.37
C PHE A 103 -6.09 -21.08 -4.95
N TRP A 104 -5.73 -22.08 -4.14
CA TRP A 104 -6.20 -22.22 -2.76
C TRP A 104 -5.67 -21.12 -1.85
N THR A 105 -4.36 -20.85 -1.88
CA THR A 105 -3.77 -19.82 -1.02
C THR A 105 -4.26 -18.43 -1.39
N GLN A 106 -4.53 -18.18 -2.68
CA GLN A 106 -5.06 -16.89 -3.14
C GLN A 106 -6.56 -16.72 -2.86
N VAL A 107 -7.40 -17.73 -3.11
CA VAL A 107 -8.85 -17.61 -2.90
C VAL A 107 -9.19 -17.65 -1.41
N VAL A 108 -8.71 -18.67 -0.69
CA VAL A 108 -9.01 -18.83 0.74
C VAL A 108 -8.24 -17.79 1.56
N GLY A 109 -6.93 -17.68 1.35
CA GLY A 109 -6.09 -16.71 2.06
C GLY A 109 -6.48 -15.27 1.73
N GLY A 110 -6.76 -14.97 0.45
CA GLY A 110 -7.26 -13.67 0.03
C GLY A 110 -8.59 -13.32 0.69
N PHE A 111 -9.57 -14.24 0.73
CA PHE A 111 -10.85 -14.01 1.39
C PHE A 111 -10.67 -13.54 2.84
N PHE A 112 -9.90 -14.27 3.65
CA PHE A 112 -9.65 -13.90 5.04
C PHE A 112 -8.85 -12.59 5.17
N THR A 113 -7.87 -12.37 4.28
CA THR A 113 -7.06 -11.14 4.27
C THR A 113 -7.92 -9.92 3.99
N TYR A 114 -8.76 -9.96 2.94
CA TYR A 114 -9.66 -8.87 2.59
C TYR A 114 -10.73 -8.63 3.66
N PHE A 115 -11.25 -9.69 4.25
CA PHE A 115 -12.24 -9.54 5.32
C PHE A 115 -11.63 -8.88 6.57
N ALA A 116 -10.41 -9.27 6.96
CA ALA A 116 -9.65 -8.60 8.03
C ALA A 116 -9.33 -7.13 7.70
N LEU A 117 -9.01 -6.81 6.44
CA LEU A 117 -8.79 -5.43 5.98
C LEU A 117 -10.00 -4.53 6.19
N HIS A 118 -11.21 -5.03 5.92
CA HIS A 118 -12.44 -4.27 6.10
C HIS A 118 -12.86 -4.12 7.57
N ALA A 119 -12.42 -5.01 8.46
CA ALA A 119 -12.63 -4.89 9.90
C ALA A 119 -11.64 -3.92 10.58
N ASN A 120 -10.68 -3.35 9.84
CA ASN A 120 -9.71 -2.41 10.39
C ASN A 120 -10.32 -1.03 10.63
N GLN A 121 -9.82 -0.34 11.67
CA GLN A 121 -10.28 0.98 12.10
C GLN A 121 -10.30 2.00 10.95
N ALA A 122 -9.28 2.02 10.10
CA ALA A 122 -9.20 2.93 8.95
C ALA A 122 -10.41 2.81 8.01
N GLN A 123 -10.90 1.60 7.77
CA GLN A 123 -12.05 1.37 6.89
C GLN A 123 -13.35 1.68 7.62
N ILE A 124 -13.51 1.22 8.85
CA ILE A 124 -14.70 1.48 9.67
C ILE A 124 -14.93 2.99 9.82
N GLN A 125 -13.87 3.73 10.16
CA GLN A 125 -13.95 5.17 10.38
C GLN A 125 -14.43 5.91 9.12
N ARG A 126 -13.97 5.51 7.93
CA ARG A 126 -14.43 6.07 6.64
C ARG A 126 -15.90 5.76 6.38
N LEU A 127 -16.34 4.52 6.62
CA LEU A 127 -17.74 4.12 6.41
C LEU A 127 -18.69 4.88 7.34
N LEU A 128 -18.27 5.17 8.58
CA LEU A 128 -19.06 5.96 9.53
C LEU A 128 -19.20 7.44 9.15
N THR A 129 -18.40 7.96 8.21
CA THR A 129 -18.58 9.34 7.70
C THR A 129 -19.75 9.49 6.72
N VAL A 130 -20.29 8.37 6.25
CA VAL A 130 -21.34 8.33 5.24
C VAL A 130 -22.71 8.41 5.93
N ARG A 131 -23.65 9.13 5.32
CA ARG A 131 -24.97 9.44 5.91
C ARG A 131 -25.88 8.24 6.15
N SER A 132 -25.67 7.13 5.43
CA SER A 132 -26.60 5.99 5.43
C SER A 132 -25.86 4.68 5.20
N LEU A 133 -26.39 3.61 5.80
CA LEU A 133 -25.90 2.25 5.62
C LEU A 133 -25.90 1.82 4.14
N LYS A 134 -26.96 2.13 3.39
CA LYS A 134 -27.05 1.77 1.95
C LYS A 134 -25.91 2.41 1.14
N VAL A 135 -25.62 3.67 1.41
CA VAL A 135 -24.54 4.40 0.72
C VAL A 135 -23.18 3.86 1.14
N SER A 136 -23.02 3.46 2.40
CA SER A 136 -21.79 2.80 2.90
C SER A 136 -21.54 1.46 2.20
N GLN A 137 -22.58 0.65 2.01
CA GLN A 137 -22.49 -0.63 1.29
C GLN A 137 -22.09 -0.43 -0.18
N ILE A 138 -22.70 0.55 -0.86
CA ILE A 138 -22.33 0.91 -2.24
C ILE A 138 -20.89 1.41 -2.30
N ALA A 139 -20.46 2.25 -1.34
CA ALA A 139 -19.09 2.74 -1.28
C ALA A 139 -18.07 1.60 -1.10
N SER A 140 -18.35 0.64 -0.21
CA SER A 140 -17.52 -0.56 -0.03
C SER A 140 -17.42 -1.40 -1.30
N PHE A 141 -18.54 -1.61 -2.01
CA PHE A 141 -18.52 -2.37 -3.26
C PHE A 141 -17.76 -1.65 -4.37
N SER A 142 -17.98 -0.33 -4.53
CA SER A 142 -17.22 0.49 -5.48
C SER A 142 -15.72 0.48 -5.19
N ALA A 143 -15.33 0.52 -3.90
CA ALA A 143 -13.94 0.43 -3.50
C ALA A 143 -13.32 -0.94 -3.88
N LEU A 144 -14.05 -2.04 -3.68
CA LEU A 144 -13.62 -3.37 -4.09
C LEU A 144 -13.36 -3.47 -5.60
N VAL A 145 -14.27 -2.92 -6.42
CA VAL A 145 -14.13 -2.90 -7.88
C VAL A 145 -12.89 -2.10 -8.29
N LEU A 146 -12.75 -0.87 -7.80
CA LEU A 146 -11.61 0.00 -8.14
C LEU A 146 -10.27 -0.61 -7.70
N GLN A 147 -10.21 -1.19 -6.50
CA GLN A 147 -9.01 -1.84 -6.00
C GLN A 147 -8.64 -3.08 -6.84
N THR A 148 -9.64 -3.87 -7.25
CA THR A 148 -9.42 -5.04 -8.11
C THR A 148 -8.91 -4.60 -9.49
N SER A 149 -9.52 -3.57 -10.08
CA SER A 149 -9.08 -3.02 -11.37
C SER A 149 -7.65 -2.51 -11.32
N LEU A 150 -7.27 -1.79 -10.26
CA LEU A 150 -5.89 -1.31 -10.10
C LEU A 150 -4.90 -2.47 -9.94
N ASN A 151 -5.23 -3.52 -9.16
CA ASN A 151 -4.38 -4.69 -9.02
C ASN A 151 -4.14 -5.41 -10.36
N ILE A 152 -5.20 -5.58 -11.17
CA ILE A 152 -5.05 -6.18 -12.51
C ILE A 152 -4.11 -5.34 -13.37
N LEU A 153 -4.25 -4.01 -13.34
CA LEU A 153 -3.38 -3.10 -14.07
C LEU A 153 -1.93 -3.19 -13.58
N LEU A 154 -1.68 -3.26 -12.27
CA LEU A 154 -0.33 -3.41 -11.72
C LEU A 154 0.30 -4.77 -12.03
N CYS A 155 -0.47 -5.86 -12.03
CA CYS A 155 -0.01 -7.15 -12.54
C CYS A 155 0.40 -7.05 -14.01
N PHE A 156 -0.39 -6.35 -14.82
CA PHE A 156 -0.06 -6.10 -16.22
C PHE A 156 1.22 -5.26 -16.38
N VAL A 157 1.42 -4.21 -15.56
CA VAL A 157 2.69 -3.47 -15.50
C VAL A 157 3.87 -4.42 -15.23
N GLY A 158 3.73 -5.35 -14.28
CA GLY A 158 4.75 -6.36 -13.99
C GLY A 158 5.09 -7.24 -15.20
N ILE A 159 4.08 -7.67 -15.96
CA ILE A 159 4.25 -8.44 -17.20
C ILE A 159 4.99 -7.61 -18.26
N VAL A 160 4.61 -6.33 -18.43
CA VAL A 160 5.25 -5.41 -19.38
C VAL A 160 6.72 -5.18 -19.04
N ILE A 161 7.04 -5.01 -17.76
CA ILE A 161 8.42 -4.87 -17.29
C ILE A 161 9.20 -6.14 -17.58
N TYR A 162 8.65 -7.31 -17.24
CA TYR A 162 9.27 -8.59 -17.54
C TYR A 162 9.57 -8.74 -19.03
N ALA A 163 8.60 -8.42 -19.89
CA ALA A 163 8.78 -8.54 -21.33
C ALA A 163 9.90 -7.61 -21.84
N ASN A 164 10.00 -6.39 -21.31
CA ASN A 164 11.02 -5.40 -21.70
C ASN A 164 12.41 -5.79 -21.20
N LEU A 165 12.50 -6.40 -20.02
CA LEU A 165 13.76 -6.77 -19.36
C LEU A 165 14.12 -8.25 -19.54
N SER A 166 13.33 -9.03 -20.30
CA SER A 166 13.50 -10.47 -20.48
C SER A 166 14.89 -10.89 -20.97
N LYS A 167 15.57 -10.03 -21.74
CA LYS A 167 16.92 -10.29 -22.28
C LYS A 167 18.05 -9.69 -21.46
N CYS A 168 17.74 -8.78 -20.53
CA CYS A 168 18.70 -8.06 -19.72
C CYS A 168 18.19 -8.00 -18.29
N ASP A 169 18.50 -9.02 -17.50
CA ASP A 169 18.12 -9.07 -16.08
C ASP A 169 18.94 -8.02 -15.30
N PRO A 170 18.28 -7.00 -14.71
CA PRO A 170 18.97 -5.95 -13.99
C PRO A 170 19.63 -6.43 -12.69
N ILE A 171 19.13 -7.50 -12.06
CA ILE A 171 19.68 -8.02 -10.80
C ILE A 171 20.97 -8.79 -11.05
N LEU A 172 21.02 -9.59 -12.13
CA LEU A 172 22.23 -10.32 -12.51
C LEU A 172 23.38 -9.39 -12.90
N ARG A 173 23.06 -8.17 -13.34
CA ARG A 173 24.04 -7.11 -13.65
C ARG A 173 24.10 -6.03 -12.57
N SER A 174 23.95 -6.43 -11.31
CA SER A 174 23.96 -5.52 -10.16
C SER A 174 25.22 -4.64 -10.09
N GLU A 175 26.36 -5.09 -10.62
CA GLU A 175 27.59 -4.29 -10.71
C GLU A 175 27.43 -3.06 -11.65
N GLU A 176 26.61 -3.17 -12.69
CA GLU A 176 26.35 -2.08 -13.66
C GLU A 176 25.12 -1.25 -13.27
N THR A 177 24.06 -1.91 -12.80
CA THR A 177 22.75 -1.29 -12.56
C THR A 177 22.56 -0.81 -11.11
N ASN A 178 23.38 -1.30 -10.19
CA ASN A 178 23.24 -1.12 -8.73
C ASN A 178 21.87 -1.57 -8.18
N ILE A 179 21.24 -2.56 -8.83
CA ILE A 179 19.96 -3.14 -8.44
C ILE A 179 20.19 -4.46 -7.72
N HIS A 180 19.79 -4.52 -6.44
CA HIS A 180 20.00 -5.69 -5.58
C HIS A 180 18.69 -6.37 -5.17
N GLN A 181 17.55 -5.67 -5.32
CA GLN A 181 16.24 -6.14 -4.90
C GLN A 181 15.19 -5.99 -5.99
N ALA A 182 14.22 -6.91 -6.02
CA ALA A 182 13.13 -6.91 -6.99
C ALA A 182 12.28 -5.62 -6.95
N ASP A 183 12.12 -5.02 -5.77
CA ASP A 183 11.32 -3.79 -5.59
C ASP A 183 11.94 -2.57 -6.30
N GLN A 184 13.22 -2.62 -6.66
CA GLN A 184 13.92 -1.55 -7.38
C GLN A 184 13.78 -1.67 -8.90
N ILE A 185 13.30 -2.81 -9.43
CA ILE A 185 13.20 -3.05 -10.87
C ILE A 185 12.23 -2.07 -11.54
N LEU A 186 11.06 -1.84 -10.94
CA LEU A 186 10.07 -0.93 -11.50
C LEU A 186 10.60 0.52 -11.56
N PRO A 187 11.12 1.12 -10.48
CA PRO A 187 11.78 2.42 -10.55
C PRO A 187 12.90 2.49 -11.60
N TYR A 188 13.74 1.45 -11.66
CA TYR A 188 14.81 1.36 -12.66
C TYR A 188 14.25 1.41 -14.08
N PHE A 189 13.25 0.57 -14.39
CA PHE A 189 12.61 0.53 -15.71
C PHE A 189 12.01 1.89 -16.11
N VAL A 190 11.36 2.59 -15.17
CA VAL A 190 10.79 3.91 -15.44
C VAL A 190 11.88 4.93 -15.78
N VAL A 191 12.99 4.93 -15.04
CA VAL A 191 14.09 5.88 -15.25
C VAL A 191 14.85 5.57 -16.54
N THR A 192 15.14 4.30 -16.83
CA THR A 192 15.98 3.95 -17.99
C THR A 192 15.19 3.90 -19.29
N SER A 193 14.00 3.32 -19.27
CA SER A 193 13.25 3.05 -20.48
C SER A 193 12.23 4.14 -20.77
N LEU A 194 11.66 4.78 -19.73
CA LEU A 194 10.55 5.71 -19.90
C LEU A 194 10.93 7.20 -19.85
N ALA A 195 12.17 7.53 -19.48
CA ALA A 195 12.65 8.92 -19.44
C ALA A 195 12.68 9.63 -20.81
N VAL A 196 12.55 8.90 -21.91
CA VAL A 196 12.42 9.47 -23.27
C VAL A 196 11.20 10.41 -23.36
N ILE A 197 10.15 10.17 -22.58
CA ILE A 197 8.97 11.05 -22.53
C ILE A 197 9.09 11.95 -21.29
N SER A 198 9.34 13.24 -21.54
CA SER A 198 9.38 14.26 -20.50
C SER A 198 8.11 14.25 -19.64
N GLY A 199 8.28 14.14 -18.32
CA GLY A 199 7.18 14.13 -17.36
C GLY A 199 6.67 12.76 -16.94
N LEU A 200 6.93 11.69 -17.70
CA LEU A 200 6.44 10.34 -17.35
C LEU A 200 7.11 9.75 -16.10
N PRO A 201 8.44 9.91 -15.88
CA PRO A 201 9.06 9.55 -14.60
C PRO A 201 8.48 10.35 -13.43
N GLY A 202 8.18 11.65 -13.62
CA GLY A 202 7.54 12.48 -12.61
C GLY A 202 6.12 12.01 -12.25
N LEU A 203 5.32 11.62 -13.26
CA LEU A 203 4.00 11.04 -13.07
C LEU A 203 4.07 9.72 -12.29
N PHE A 204 5.05 8.87 -12.60
CA PHE A 204 5.29 7.64 -11.85
C PHE A 204 5.60 7.92 -10.37
N VAL A 205 6.54 8.82 -10.09
CA VAL A 205 6.88 9.21 -8.70
C VAL A 205 5.64 9.77 -8.00
N ALA A 206 4.87 10.62 -8.67
CA ALA A 206 3.62 11.16 -8.14
C ALA A 206 2.60 10.05 -7.81
N GLY A 207 2.48 9.02 -8.65
CA GLY A 207 1.62 7.87 -8.42
C GLY A 207 2.03 7.02 -7.22
N VAL A 208 3.31 6.65 -7.11
CA VAL A 208 3.82 5.87 -5.97
C VAL A 208 3.74 6.69 -4.68
N PHE A 209 4.04 7.99 -4.75
CA PHE A 209 3.89 8.90 -3.62
C PHE A 209 2.44 9.05 -3.18
N SER A 210 1.50 9.16 -4.13
CA SER A 210 0.05 9.21 -3.88
C SER A 210 -0.44 7.95 -3.16
N ALA A 211 -0.03 6.76 -3.61
CA ALA A 211 -0.39 5.48 -3.00
C ALA A 211 0.09 5.40 -1.53
N SER A 212 1.32 5.84 -1.30
CA SER A 212 1.96 5.77 0.01
C SER A 212 1.37 6.80 0.96
N LEU A 213 1.17 8.04 0.51
CA LEU A 213 0.62 9.13 1.30
C LEU A 213 -0.82 8.81 1.76
N SER A 214 -1.66 8.27 0.87
CA SER A 214 -3.03 7.85 1.22
C SER A 214 -3.04 6.80 2.34
N SER A 215 -2.18 5.79 2.20
CA SER A 215 -2.10 4.66 3.14
C SER A 215 -1.51 5.06 4.48
N VAL A 216 -0.42 5.85 4.48
CA VAL A 216 0.25 6.34 5.69
C VAL A 216 -0.66 7.30 6.46
N SER A 217 -1.31 8.23 5.76
CA SER A 217 -2.24 9.18 6.38
C SER A 217 -3.41 8.49 7.04
N SER A 218 -4.05 7.54 6.34
CA SER A 218 -5.15 6.77 6.91
C SER A 218 -4.72 5.96 8.14
N ALA A 219 -3.54 5.32 8.11
CA ALA A 219 -3.04 4.53 9.23
C ALA A 219 -2.69 5.41 10.45
N ILE A 220 -1.97 6.52 10.25
CA ILE A 220 -1.60 7.45 11.32
C ILE A 220 -2.84 8.05 11.96
N ASN A 221 -3.82 8.49 11.16
CA ASN A 221 -5.05 9.08 11.67
C ASN A 221 -5.88 8.05 12.47
N SER A 222 -5.97 6.80 12.02
CA SER A 222 -6.66 5.75 12.77
C SER A 222 -5.95 5.37 14.05
N LEU A 223 -4.61 5.33 14.05
CA LEU A 223 -3.82 5.06 15.25
C LEU A 223 -3.95 6.19 16.27
N ALA A 224 -3.93 7.45 15.82
CA ALA A 224 -4.18 8.60 16.67
C ALA A 224 -5.61 8.53 17.27
N ALA A 225 -6.63 8.23 16.46
CA ALA A 225 -8.00 8.09 16.93
C ALA A 225 -8.16 6.97 17.98
N VAL A 226 -7.59 5.78 17.72
CA VAL A 226 -7.60 4.65 18.68
C VAL A 226 -6.88 5.01 19.98
N THR A 227 -5.74 5.69 19.90
CA THR A 227 -5.00 6.11 21.10
C THR A 227 -5.82 7.06 21.97
N ILE A 228 -6.55 7.96 21.34
CA ILE A 228 -7.37 8.95 22.03
C ILE A 228 -8.60 8.28 22.65
N GLU A 229 -9.38 7.55 21.85
CA GLU A 229 -10.66 6.98 22.30
C GLU A 229 -10.49 5.77 23.23
N ASP A 230 -9.51 4.90 22.98
CA ASP A 230 -9.39 3.64 23.70
C ASP A 230 -8.43 3.70 24.89
N PHE A 231 -7.46 4.63 24.88
CA PHE A 231 -6.46 4.74 25.96
C PHE A 231 -6.59 6.04 26.74
N LEU A 232 -6.66 7.20 26.08
CA LEU A 232 -6.65 8.48 26.80
C LEU A 232 -8.02 8.85 27.38
N SER A 233 -9.11 8.70 26.62
CA SER A 233 -10.47 9.00 27.08
C SER A 233 -10.90 8.18 28.32
N PRO A 234 -10.59 6.88 28.44
CA PRO A 234 -10.96 6.11 29.64
C PRO A 234 -10.11 6.44 30.87
N ILE A 235 -8.84 6.85 30.68
CA ILE A 235 -7.92 7.20 31.78
C ILE A 235 -8.19 8.62 32.28
N CYS A 236 -8.48 9.55 31.37
CA CYS A 236 -8.92 10.90 31.72
C CYS A 236 -10.41 10.88 32.08
N PHE A 237 -10.72 10.65 33.35
CA PHE A 237 -12.08 10.66 33.96
C PHE A 237 -12.94 11.92 33.69
N HIS A 238 -12.40 12.94 33.01
CA HIS A 238 -13.11 14.18 32.66
C HIS A 238 -13.21 14.29 31.13
N LYS A 239 -14.41 14.61 30.62
CA LYS A 239 -14.62 14.93 29.19
C LYS A 239 -13.59 15.99 28.76
N LEU A 240 -12.53 15.55 28.08
CA LEU A 240 -11.51 16.43 27.54
C LEU A 240 -12.20 17.47 26.65
N SER A 241 -11.86 18.75 26.82
CA SER A 241 -12.36 19.79 25.93
C SER A 241 -11.98 19.47 24.48
N GLU A 242 -12.86 19.75 23.52
CA GLU A 242 -12.61 19.49 22.09
C GLU A 242 -11.28 20.06 21.59
N LYS A 243 -10.82 21.19 22.15
CA LYS A 243 -9.51 21.78 21.84
C LYS A 243 -8.35 20.90 22.28
N TRP A 244 -8.44 20.32 23.48
CA TRP A 244 -7.42 19.42 24.01
C TRP A 244 -7.43 18.10 23.23
N VAL A 245 -8.59 17.52 22.96
CA VAL A 245 -8.73 16.31 22.13
C VAL A 245 -8.06 16.52 20.77
N THR A 246 -8.38 17.62 20.08
CA THR A 246 -7.78 17.94 18.78
C THR A 246 -6.26 18.10 18.86
N THR A 247 -5.76 18.77 19.91
CA THR A 247 -4.32 19.00 20.09
C THR A 247 -3.59 17.69 20.37
N PHE A 248 -4.15 16.82 21.23
CA PHE A 248 -3.58 15.51 21.52
C PHE A 248 -3.60 14.61 20.28
N THR A 249 -4.71 14.57 19.52
CA THR A 249 -4.78 13.79 18.27
C THR A 249 -3.67 14.21 17.30
N LYS A 250 -3.43 15.51 17.13
CA LYS A 250 -2.35 16.03 16.28
C LYS A 250 -0.97 15.69 16.82
N ALA A 251 -0.74 15.83 18.12
CA ALA A 251 0.54 15.48 18.76
C ALA A 251 0.84 13.98 18.60
N THR A 252 -0.15 13.12 18.82
CA THR A 252 -0.02 11.67 18.65
C THR A 252 0.24 11.30 17.20
N ALA A 253 -0.47 11.90 16.24
CA ALA A 253 -0.23 11.70 14.81
C ALA A 253 1.22 12.09 14.40
N LEU A 254 1.70 13.24 14.86
CA LEU A 254 3.08 13.69 14.65
C LEU A 254 4.09 12.69 15.22
N SER A 255 3.87 12.23 16.46
CA SER A 255 4.75 11.25 17.11
C SER A 255 4.84 9.95 16.33
N TYR A 256 3.72 9.45 15.81
CA TYR A 256 3.69 8.24 15.00
C TYR A 256 4.35 8.40 13.64
N GLY A 257 4.24 9.57 13.02
CA GLY A 257 4.99 9.89 11.80
C GLY A 257 6.50 9.87 12.02
N ILE A 258 6.98 10.49 13.10
CA ILE A 258 8.40 10.46 13.47
C ILE A 258 8.88 9.02 13.72
N ILE A 259 8.13 8.25 14.51
CA ILE A 259 8.46 6.84 14.79
C ILE A 259 8.48 6.02 13.48
N CYS A 260 7.54 6.28 12.57
CA CYS A 260 7.47 5.60 11.28
C CYS A 260 8.74 5.82 10.44
N ILE A 261 9.28 7.03 10.42
CA ILE A 261 10.54 7.36 9.71
C ILE A 261 11.70 6.54 10.28
N PHE A 262 11.82 6.46 11.60
CA PHE A 262 12.87 5.65 12.25
C PHE A 262 12.70 4.15 12.02
N LEU A 263 11.46 3.65 12.01
CA LEU A 263 11.19 2.25 11.72
C LEU A 263 11.52 1.86 10.27
N THR A 264 11.54 2.81 9.33
CA THR A 264 11.97 2.54 7.94
C THR A 264 13.42 2.05 7.87
N PHE A 265 14.28 2.43 8.83
CA PHE A 265 15.66 1.91 8.90
C PHE A 265 15.70 0.40 9.17
N ILE A 266 14.74 -0.11 9.93
CA ILE A 266 14.61 -1.54 10.21
C ILE A 266 14.06 -2.26 8.98
N VAL A 267 13.13 -1.64 8.26
CA VAL A 267 12.55 -2.22 7.04
C VAL A 267 13.58 -2.31 5.91
N ASP A 268 14.50 -1.36 5.80
CA ASP A 268 15.58 -1.36 4.80
C ASP A 268 16.48 -2.61 4.88
N GLN A 269 16.61 -3.19 6.08
CA GLN A 269 17.37 -4.43 6.31
C GLN A 269 16.58 -5.69 5.94
N GLY A 270 15.29 -5.56 5.65
CA GLY A 270 14.42 -6.65 5.25
C GLY A 270 14.56 -7.03 3.77
N GLY A 271 14.12 -8.24 3.43
CA GLY A 271 13.94 -8.67 2.04
C GLY A 271 12.76 -7.97 1.35
N GLY A 272 12.17 -8.62 0.33
CA GLY A 272 11.13 -8.00 -0.51
C GLY A 272 9.95 -7.41 0.29
N ILE A 273 9.68 -6.12 0.07
CA ILE A 273 8.77 -5.26 0.86
C ILE A 273 7.37 -5.87 0.93
N LEU A 274 6.85 -6.34 -0.22
CA LEU A 274 5.50 -6.90 -0.32
C LEU A 274 5.31 -8.11 0.62
N SER A 275 6.30 -9.00 0.67
CA SER A 275 6.28 -10.20 1.52
C SER A 275 6.21 -9.82 3.00
N PHE A 276 7.04 -8.86 3.38
CA PHE A 276 7.13 -8.37 4.75
C PHE A 276 5.83 -7.68 5.20
N CYS A 277 5.23 -6.86 4.32
CA CYS A 277 3.93 -6.23 4.57
C CYS A 277 2.81 -7.26 4.79
N LEU A 278 2.70 -8.26 3.90
CA LEU A 278 1.66 -9.28 4.00
C LEU A 278 1.81 -10.13 5.27
N MET A 279 3.05 -10.45 5.65
CA MET A 279 3.33 -11.18 6.90
C MET A 279 2.82 -10.39 8.11
N LEU A 280 3.19 -9.12 8.23
CA LEU A 280 2.75 -8.28 9.35
C LEU A 280 1.23 -8.12 9.39
N PHE A 281 0.62 -7.98 8.22
CA PHE A 281 -0.83 -7.83 8.11
C PHE A 281 -1.56 -9.10 8.57
N ASN A 282 -1.11 -10.27 8.13
CA ASN A 282 -1.78 -11.53 8.43
C ASN A 282 -1.63 -11.93 9.91
N VAL A 283 -0.46 -11.69 10.51
CA VAL A 283 -0.21 -11.99 11.94
C VAL A 283 -1.13 -11.19 12.85
N ALA A 284 -1.37 -9.92 12.54
CA ALA A 284 -2.27 -9.07 13.34
C ALA A 284 -3.75 -9.23 12.95
N GLY A 285 -4.03 -9.33 11.65
CA GLY A 285 -5.38 -9.36 11.10
C GLY A 285 -6.14 -10.65 11.40
N GLY A 286 -5.45 -11.80 11.44
CA GLY A 286 -6.07 -13.10 11.75
C GLY A 286 -6.77 -13.14 13.11
N PRO A 287 -6.07 -12.82 14.22
CA PRO A 287 -6.68 -12.75 15.56
C PRO A 287 -7.81 -11.72 15.67
N THR A 288 -7.63 -10.52 15.10
CA THR A 288 -8.68 -9.48 15.10
C THR A 288 -9.93 -10.00 14.41
N LEU A 289 -9.76 -10.62 13.24
CA LEU A 289 -10.86 -11.20 12.51
C LEU A 289 -11.57 -12.30 13.30
N GLY A 290 -10.80 -13.20 13.92
CA GLY A 290 -11.35 -14.26 14.78
C GLY A 290 -12.22 -13.70 15.90
N LEU A 291 -11.79 -12.62 16.56
CA LEU A 291 -12.54 -11.94 17.61
C LEU A 291 -13.86 -11.34 17.08
N PHE A 292 -13.83 -10.62 15.95
CA PHE A 292 -15.04 -10.07 15.34
C PHE A 292 -16.02 -11.17 14.90
N SER A 293 -15.53 -12.22 14.25
CA SER A 293 -16.36 -13.36 13.84
C SER A 293 -16.98 -14.07 15.04
N LEU A 294 -16.22 -14.28 16.13
CA LEU A 294 -16.74 -14.87 17.36
C LEU A 294 -17.82 -14.00 18.01
N GLY A 295 -17.63 -12.69 18.07
CA GLY A 295 -18.60 -11.76 18.64
C GLY A 295 -19.89 -11.65 17.83
N ILE A 296 -19.81 -11.69 16.50
CA ILE A 296 -20.97 -11.55 15.61
C ILE A 296 -21.75 -12.87 15.46
N LEU A 297 -21.05 -14.00 15.25
CA LEU A 297 -21.68 -15.26 14.89
C LEU A 297 -22.10 -16.08 16.13
N PHE A 298 -21.42 -15.93 17.25
CA PHE A 298 -21.64 -16.76 18.43
C PHE A 298 -22.17 -15.93 19.62
N ARG A 299 -23.47 -16.05 19.90
CA ARG A 299 -24.16 -15.36 21.01
C ARG A 299 -23.64 -15.71 22.41
N ARG A 300 -22.91 -16.84 22.56
CA ARG A 300 -22.37 -17.30 23.85
C ARG A 300 -20.97 -16.78 24.14
N THR A 301 -20.38 -15.99 23.24
CA THR A 301 -19.07 -15.38 23.46
C THR A 301 -19.16 -14.35 24.58
N THR A 302 -18.34 -14.51 25.62
CA THR A 302 -18.25 -13.57 26.75
C THR A 302 -16.89 -12.89 26.76
N SER A 303 -16.84 -11.64 27.25
CA SER A 303 -15.57 -11.04 27.69
C SER A 303 -15.18 -11.80 28.96
N LYS A 304 -14.34 -12.84 28.84
CA LYS A 304 -13.83 -13.52 30.02
C LYS A 304 -13.17 -12.47 30.94
N VAL A 305 -13.82 -12.24 32.08
CA VAL A 305 -13.25 -11.67 33.30
C VAL A 305 -12.83 -12.86 34.16
#